data_AF-A0A9D6E7G8-F1
#
_entry.id   AF-A0A9D6E7G8-F1
#
_cell.length_a   1.000
_cell.length_b   1.000
_cell.length_c   1.000
_cell.angle_alpha   90.00
_cell.angle_beta   90.00
_cell.angle_gamma   90.00
#
_symmetry.space_group_name_H-M   'P 1'
#
loop_
_entity.id
_entity.type
_entity.pdbx_description
1 polymer ?
#
loop_
_entity_poly.entity_id
_entity_poly.type
_entity_poly.pdbx_seq_one_letter_code
_entity_poly.pdbx_strand_id
1 'polypeptide(L)'
;MNRLTLTACIVPSLLVASARLAAAQASPTAGREAAAAARPGRSPTQPIDEEYTRKIRAYTTGPFFLSPLVDYLPASPTVPTPAVVLGDIA
;
A
#
# COMPACT_ATOMS: atom_id res chain seq x y z
N MET A 1 54.98 -28.67 -36.08
CA MET A 1 53.98 -29.46 -35.34
C MET A 1 53.82 -28.83 -33.95
N ASN A 2 52.71 -28.29 -33.42
CA ASN A 2 51.34 -28.01 -33.83
C ASN A 2 50.91 -26.75 -33.03
N ARG A 3 50.71 -25.60 -33.66
CA ARG A 3 50.12 -24.40 -33.00
C ARG A 3 48.72 -24.07 -33.52
N LEU A 4 48.07 -25.08 -34.09
CA LEU A 4 46.86 -24.95 -34.90
C LEU A 4 45.64 -25.55 -34.19
N THR A 5 45.36 -25.11 -32.96
CA THR A 5 44.15 -25.49 -32.22
C THR A 5 43.64 -24.41 -31.26
N LEU A 6 43.96 -23.12 -31.50
CA LEU A 6 43.52 -22.01 -30.64
C LEU A 6 42.60 -20.98 -31.33
N THR A 7 41.97 -21.34 -32.46
CA THR A 7 41.10 -20.42 -33.21
C THR A 7 39.76 -21.05 -33.59
N ALA A 8 39.21 -21.91 -32.74
CA ALA A 8 37.95 -22.62 -33.04
C ALA A 8 36.85 -22.46 -31.98
N CYS A 9 36.96 -21.52 -31.03
CA CYS A 9 35.93 -21.37 -30.00
C CYS A 9 35.56 -19.92 -29.66
N ILE A 10 35.78 -18.95 -30.55
CA ILE A 10 35.41 -17.54 -30.30
C ILE A 10 34.09 -17.15 -31.01
N VAL A 11 33.53 -18.00 -31.88
CA VAL A 11 32.45 -17.58 -32.79
C VAL A 11 31.00 -17.84 -32.33
N PRO A 12 30.63 -18.69 -31.35
CA PRO A 12 29.20 -18.85 -31.03
C PRO A 12 28.67 -17.89 -29.94
N SER A 13 29.53 -17.19 -29.20
CA SER A 13 29.07 -16.46 -28.00
C SER A 13 28.48 -15.07 -28.26
N LEU A 14 28.45 -14.58 -29.52
CA LEU A 14 27.97 -13.23 -29.84
C LEU A 14 26.58 -13.18 -30.51
N LEU A 15 25.79 -14.26 -30.49
CA LEU A 15 24.40 -14.26 -30.97
C LEU A 15 23.35 -14.33 -29.84
N VAL A 16 23.75 -14.43 -28.57
CA VAL A 16 22.82 -14.49 -27.42
C VAL A 16 22.72 -13.14 -26.67
N ALA A 17 23.07 -12.02 -27.32
CA ALA A 17 23.14 -10.71 -26.65
C ALA A 17 22.00 -9.72 -26.99
N SER A 18 21.11 -10.00 -27.94
CA SER A 18 20.17 -8.96 -28.44
C SER A 18 18.67 -9.20 -28.16
N ALA A 19 18.27 -10.34 -27.60
CA ALA A 19 16.83 -10.65 -27.42
C ALA A 19 16.26 -10.34 -26.03
N ARG A 20 17.04 -9.75 -25.11
CA ARG A 20 16.61 -9.49 -23.72
C ARG A 20 16.39 -8.02 -23.39
N LEU A 21 16.32 -7.12 -24.38
CA LEU A 21 16.06 -5.70 -24.14
C LEU A 21 14.59 -5.28 -24.39
N ALA A 22 13.70 -6.19 -24.79
CA ALA A 22 12.34 -5.85 -25.21
C ALA A 22 11.22 -6.12 -24.17
N ALA A 23 11.52 -6.61 -22.97
CA ALA A 23 10.49 -7.11 -22.04
C ALA A 23 10.36 -6.35 -20.70
N ALA A 24 10.94 -5.15 -20.56
CA ALA A 24 10.95 -4.41 -19.29
C ALA A 24 10.05 -3.16 -19.25
N GLN A 25 9.20 -2.95 -20.26
CA GLN A 25 8.19 -1.89 -20.21
C GLN A 25 6.89 -2.43 -19.59
N ALA A 26 6.95 -2.84 -18.34
CA ALA A 26 5.75 -3.08 -17.54
C ALA A 26 5.20 -1.72 -17.09
N SER A 27 4.10 -1.29 -17.68
CA SER A 27 3.38 -0.08 -17.27
C SER A 27 2.99 -0.16 -15.79
N PRO A 28 3.18 0.91 -14.97
CA PRO A 28 2.91 0.88 -13.52
C PRO A 28 1.41 0.98 -13.18
N THR A 29 0.51 0.73 -14.14
CA THR A 29 -0.93 0.91 -13.96
C THR A 29 -1.56 -0.10 -13.01
N ALA A 30 -0.99 -1.30 -12.86
CA ALA A 30 -1.53 -2.35 -11.98
C ALA A 30 -1.49 -1.99 -10.48
N GLY A 31 -0.53 -1.18 -10.03
CA GLY A 31 -0.42 -0.80 -8.61
C GLY A 31 -1.47 0.23 -8.16
N ARG A 32 -1.98 1.04 -9.10
CA ARG A 32 -2.91 2.14 -8.80
C ARG A 32 -4.35 1.65 -8.63
N GLU A 33 -4.77 0.63 -9.37
CA GLU A 33 -6.07 -0.04 -9.17
C GLU A 33 -6.11 -0.83 -7.86
N ALA A 34 -5.03 -1.52 -7.50
CA ALA A 34 -4.93 -2.25 -6.23
C ALA A 34 -4.98 -1.32 -5.01
N ALA A 35 -4.41 -0.12 -5.10
CA ALA A 35 -4.48 0.88 -4.04
C ALA A 35 -5.88 1.50 -3.87
N ALA A 36 -6.67 1.59 -4.95
CA ALA A 36 -8.06 2.08 -4.90
C ALA A 36 -9.05 1.03 -4.35
N ALA A 37 -8.74 -0.27 -4.52
CA ALA A 37 -9.48 -1.37 -3.92
C ALA A 37 -9.04 -1.72 -2.49
N ALA A 38 -7.90 -1.20 -2.04
CA ALA A 38 -7.42 -1.39 -0.68
C ALA A 38 -8.35 -0.67 0.29
N ARG A 39 -9.03 -1.43 1.17
CA ARG A 39 -9.76 -0.87 2.30
C ARG A 39 -8.80 0.02 3.10
N PRO A 40 -9.24 1.19 3.59
CA PRO A 40 -8.41 2.01 4.47
C PRO A 40 -7.77 1.14 5.56
N GLY A 41 -6.45 1.02 5.48
CA GLY A 41 -5.70 0.00 6.19
C GLY A 41 -5.27 0.49 7.55
N ARG A 42 -5.99 0.11 8.59
CA ARG A 42 -5.51 0.23 9.98
C ARG A 42 -4.58 -0.94 10.29
N SER A 43 -3.51 -0.66 11.04
CA SER A 43 -2.70 -1.74 11.61
C SER A 43 -3.56 -2.63 12.53
N PRO A 44 -3.49 -3.96 12.42
CA PRO A 44 -4.25 -4.86 13.30
C PRO A 44 -3.87 -4.72 14.78
N THR A 45 -2.67 -4.21 15.08
CA THR A 45 -2.17 -3.99 16.45
C THR A 45 -2.48 -2.61 17.01
N GLN A 46 -2.96 -1.67 16.18
CA GLN A 46 -3.41 -0.38 16.69
C GLN A 46 -4.66 -0.62 17.57
N PRO A 47 -4.86 0.10 18.67
CA PRO A 47 -6.09 0.08 19.48
C PRO A 47 -7.16 1.08 18.96
N ILE A 48 -8.47 0.78 19.11
CA ILE A 48 -9.59 1.64 18.66
C ILE A 48 -10.05 2.48 19.85
N ASP A 49 -10.36 3.76 19.61
CA ASP A 49 -11.18 4.51 20.56
C ASP A 49 -12.67 4.13 20.38
N GLU A 50 -13.11 3.09 21.08
CA GLU A 50 -14.48 2.58 20.97
C GLU A 50 -15.54 3.58 21.46
N GLU A 51 -15.19 4.40 22.45
CA GLU A 51 -16.13 5.31 23.09
C GLU A 51 -16.47 6.47 22.18
N TYR A 52 -15.45 7.11 21.60
CA TYR A 52 -15.64 8.21 20.68
C TYR A 52 -16.22 7.75 19.34
N THR A 53 -15.79 6.58 18.83
CA THR A 53 -16.39 5.96 17.64
C THR A 53 -17.88 5.68 17.83
N ARG A 54 -18.33 5.25 19.03
CA ARG A 54 -19.76 5.10 19.35
C ARG A 54 -20.50 6.44 19.34
N LYS A 55 -19.93 7.49 19.92
CA LYS A 55 -20.53 8.84 19.91
C LYS A 55 -20.67 9.38 18.49
N ILE A 56 -19.66 9.23 17.64
CA ILE A 56 -19.74 9.62 16.22
C ILE A 56 -20.96 8.96 15.55
N ARG A 57 -21.16 7.65 15.74
CA ARG A 57 -22.33 6.95 15.18
C ARG A 57 -23.65 7.44 15.76
N ALA A 58 -23.70 7.75 17.06
CA ALA A 58 -24.92 8.23 17.72
C ALA A 58 -25.31 9.64 17.28
N TYR A 59 -24.32 10.52 17.08
CA TYR A 59 -24.54 11.94 16.78
C TYR A 59 -24.58 12.25 15.28
N THR A 60 -24.13 11.31 14.45
CA THR A 60 -24.28 11.46 13.01
C THR A 60 -25.73 11.19 12.60
N THR A 61 -26.37 12.18 11.98
CA THR A 61 -27.80 12.15 11.64
C THR A 61 -28.19 11.16 10.54
N GLY A 62 -27.21 10.55 9.84
CA GLY A 62 -27.46 9.57 8.81
C GLY A 62 -26.22 8.77 8.41
N PRO A 63 -26.36 7.49 8.03
CA PRO A 63 -25.22 6.60 7.78
C PRO A 63 -24.39 7.00 6.56
N PHE A 64 -24.96 7.75 5.61
CA PHE A 64 -24.27 8.25 4.42
C PHE A 64 -23.28 9.39 4.74
N PHE A 65 -23.36 10.00 5.92
CA PHE A 65 -22.34 10.92 6.42
C PHE A 65 -21.19 10.19 7.14
N LEU A 66 -21.37 8.90 7.46
CA LEU A 66 -20.31 8.12 8.08
C LEU A 66 -19.30 7.68 7.03
N SER A 67 -18.03 7.93 7.33
CA SER A 67 -16.91 7.35 6.61
C SER A 67 -16.52 6.01 7.22
N PRO A 68 -16.09 5.01 6.43
CA PRO A 68 -15.45 3.80 6.95
C PRO A 68 -14.27 4.10 7.89
N LEU A 69 -13.67 5.29 7.80
CA LEU A 69 -12.58 5.76 8.67
C LEU A 69 -12.96 5.89 10.15
N VAL A 70 -14.25 6.05 10.46
CA VAL A 70 -14.73 6.18 11.85
C VAL A 70 -14.45 4.93 12.67
N ASP A 71 -14.44 3.74 12.04
CA ASP A 71 -14.14 2.46 12.70
C ASP A 71 -12.63 2.22 12.88
N TYR A 72 -11.79 3.12 12.39
CA TYR A 72 -10.33 3.01 12.44
C TYR A 72 -9.66 4.02 13.37
N LEU A 73 -10.44 4.83 14.10
CA LEU A 73 -9.92 5.88 14.99
C LEU A 73 -8.94 5.29 16.02
N PRO A 74 -7.66 5.74 16.05
CA PRO A 74 -6.69 5.25 17.03
C PRO A 74 -7.01 5.74 18.44
N ALA A 75 -6.97 4.82 19.42
CA ALA A 75 -6.83 5.18 20.82
C ALA A 75 -5.38 5.60 21.07
N SER A 76 -5.04 6.85 20.74
CA SER A 76 -3.68 7.39 20.89
C SER A 76 -3.46 7.92 22.30
N PRO A 77 -2.35 7.58 22.97
CA PRO A 77 -1.98 8.19 24.25
C PRO A 77 -1.41 9.60 24.08
N THR A 78 -0.92 9.95 22.88
CA THR A 78 -0.22 11.21 22.62
C THR A 78 -1.13 12.26 21.99
N VAL A 79 -2.09 11.83 21.16
CA VAL A 79 -3.01 12.72 20.47
C VAL A 79 -4.38 12.59 21.12
N PRO A 80 -4.86 13.62 21.84
CA PRO A 80 -6.13 13.55 22.54
C PRO A 80 -7.29 13.53 21.55
N THR A 81 -8.36 12.81 21.89
CA THR A 81 -9.61 12.91 21.14
C THR A 81 -10.32 14.23 21.44
N PRO A 82 -11.22 14.69 20.54
CA PRO A 82 -11.96 15.92 20.78
C PRO A 82 -12.76 15.88 22.10
N ALA A 83 -13.24 14.69 22.52
CA ALA A 83 -13.91 14.53 23.80
C ALA A 83 -13.03 14.90 25.01
N VAL A 84 -11.72 14.64 24.94
CA VAL A 84 -10.77 14.98 26.02
C VAL A 84 -10.54 16.49 26.10
N VAL A 85 -10.54 17.18 24.96
CA VAL A 85 -10.21 18.61 24.89
C VAL A 85 -11.45 19.49 25.06
N LEU A 86 -12.56 19.13 24.42
CA LEU A 86 -13.78 19.93 24.32
C LEU A 86 -14.94 19.38 25.15
N GLY A 87 -14.85 18.14 25.65
CA GLY A 87 -15.97 17.45 26.28
C GLY A 87 -16.95 16.87 25.27
N ASP A 88 -18.22 16.72 25.66
CA ASP A 88 -19.28 16.27 24.76
C ASP A 88 -19.84 17.46 23.96
N ILE A 89 -19.99 17.31 22.65
CA ILE A 89 -20.24 18.43 21.72
C ILE A 89 -21.49 18.24 20.85
N ALA A 90 -22.37 17.29 21.15
CA ALA A 90 -23.56 17.00 20.38
C ALA A 90 -24.87 17.30 21.13
#